data_AF-W0UBW0-F1
#
_entry.id   AF-W0UBW0-F1
#
_cell.length_a   1.000
_cell.length_b   1.000
_cell.length_c   1.000
_cell.angle_alpha   90.00
_cell.angle_beta   90.00
_cell.angle_gamma   90.00
#
_symmetry.space_group_name_H-M   'P 1'
#
loop_
_entity.id
_entity.type
_entity.pdbx_description
1 polymer ?
#
loop_
_entity_poly.entity_id
_entity_poly.type
_entity_poly.pdbx_seq_one_letter_code
_entity_poly.pdbx_strand_id
1 'polypeptide(L)'
;ELRHGQTETHALSHYNKYFNGLHSPQHMFDRVWYLSVPKSFFEDAYTGGPFEFLTAVSFSFEYVLTNLLFVPFMSGAAHNGDMSTVTFGFSAQSDESRHMTLGIECIKFMLEQDPDNVPIVQGWIDKWFWR
;
A
#
# COMPACT_ATOMS: atom_id res chain seq x y z
N GLU A 1 -7.24 0.85 -5.64
CA GLU A 1 -7.61 1.39 -4.31
C GLU A 1 -9.05 1.11 -3.89
N LEU A 2 -10.08 1.85 -4.33
CA LEU A 2 -11.46 1.61 -3.84
C LEU A 2 -11.95 0.16 -4.12
N ARG A 3 -11.63 -0.35 -5.32
CA ARG A 3 -11.87 -1.75 -5.69
C ARG A 3 -11.25 -2.69 -4.66
N HIS A 4 -9.97 -2.50 -4.34
CA HIS A 4 -9.22 -3.36 -3.42
C HIS A 4 -9.85 -3.39 -2.04
N GLY A 5 -10.12 -2.23 -1.43
CA GLY A 5 -10.74 -2.16 -0.11
C GLY A 5 -12.12 -2.84 -0.02
N GLN A 6 -12.93 -2.75 -1.09
CA GLN A 6 -14.21 -3.46 -1.15
C GLN A 6 -14.02 -4.97 -1.34
N THR A 7 -13.15 -5.40 -2.26
CA THR A 7 -12.94 -6.83 -2.55
C THR A 7 -12.24 -7.56 -1.40
N GLU A 8 -11.33 -6.91 -0.69
CA GLU A 8 -10.69 -7.46 0.52
C GLU A 8 -11.71 -7.66 1.63
N THR A 9 -12.59 -6.67 1.85
CA THR A 9 -13.71 -6.79 2.80
C THR A 9 -14.59 -7.99 2.45
N HIS A 10 -14.90 -8.19 1.16
CA HIS A 10 -15.69 -9.33 0.72
C HIS A 10 -14.94 -10.66 0.85
N ALA A 11 -13.65 -10.72 0.51
CA ALA A 11 -12.81 -11.91 0.63
C ALA A 11 -12.70 -12.38 2.09
N LEU A 12 -12.51 -11.44 3.02
CA LEU A 12 -12.40 -11.73 4.45
C LEU A 12 -13.76 -11.91 5.15
N SER A 13 -14.88 -11.61 4.46
CA SER A 13 -16.21 -11.67 5.06
C SER A 13 -16.60 -13.08 5.54
N HIS A 14 -16.16 -14.12 4.83
CA HIS A 14 -16.42 -15.50 5.24
C HIS A 14 -15.57 -15.87 6.45
N TYR A 15 -14.28 -15.52 6.45
CA TYR A 15 -13.40 -15.74 7.60
C TYR A 15 -13.93 -15.09 8.88
N ASN A 16 -14.44 -13.86 8.79
CA ASN A 16 -15.01 -13.15 9.94
C ASN A 16 -16.21 -13.88 10.59
N LYS A 17 -16.91 -14.76 9.86
CA LYS A 17 -18.03 -15.53 10.43
C LYS A 17 -17.56 -16.69 11.31
N TYR A 18 -16.35 -17.20 11.08
CA TYR A 18 -15.85 -18.43 11.69
C TYR A 18 -14.62 -18.22 12.59
N PHE A 19 -13.96 -17.07 12.49
CA PHE A 19 -12.75 -16.75 13.25
C PHE A 19 -12.89 -15.43 14.00
N ASN A 20 -12.25 -15.34 15.17
CA ASN A 20 -12.18 -14.12 15.96
C ASN A 20 -11.18 -13.11 15.37
N GLY A 21 -11.24 -11.86 15.84
CA GLY A 21 -10.25 -10.82 15.49
C GLY A 21 -10.53 -10.04 14.21
N LEU A 22 -11.54 -10.41 13.42
CA LEU A 22 -11.87 -9.77 12.13
C LEU A 22 -13.12 -8.86 12.17
N HIS A 23 -13.79 -8.76 13.32
CA HIS A 23 -15.17 -8.24 13.42
C HIS A 23 -15.31 -6.72 13.47
N SER A 24 -14.23 -5.97 13.68
CA SER A 24 -14.29 -4.49 13.80
C SER A 24 -13.03 -3.80 13.29
N PRO A 25 -12.60 -4.07 12.04
CA PRO A 25 -11.29 -3.63 11.54
C PRO A 25 -11.13 -2.11 11.57
N GLN A 26 -12.14 -1.34 11.12
CA GLN A 26 -12.07 0.13 11.10
C GLN A 26 -11.96 0.73 12.51
N HIS A 27 -12.80 0.27 13.45
CA HIS A 27 -12.75 0.74 14.82
C HIS A 27 -11.40 0.42 15.49
N MET A 28 -10.86 -0.77 15.23
CA MET A 28 -9.56 -1.21 15.75
C MET A 28 -8.39 -0.44 15.13
N PHE A 29 -8.41 -0.21 13.82
CA PHE A 29 -7.36 0.53 13.11
C PHE A 29 -7.11 1.91 13.73
N ASP A 30 -8.16 2.56 14.20
CA ASP A 30 -8.08 3.87 14.84
C ASP A 30 -7.56 3.88 16.28
N ARG A 31 -7.56 2.74 16.98
CA ARG A 31 -7.47 2.71 18.46
C ARG A 31 -6.48 1.70 19.02
N VAL A 32 -6.20 0.61 18.30
CA VAL A 32 -5.30 -0.45 18.77
C VAL A 32 -3.85 0.01 18.59
N TRP A 33 -3.05 -0.12 19.64
CA TRP A 33 -1.70 0.45 19.72
C TRP A 33 -0.80 0.04 18.55
N TYR A 34 -0.74 -1.23 18.15
CA TYR A 34 0.14 -1.65 17.06
C TYR A 34 -0.38 -1.24 15.69
N LEU A 35 -1.70 -0.96 15.57
CA LEU A 35 -2.29 -0.43 14.34
C LEU A 35 -2.04 1.07 14.18
N SER A 36 -1.52 1.75 15.21
CA SER A 36 -1.02 3.12 15.06
C SER A 36 0.18 3.19 14.10
N VAL A 37 0.91 2.09 13.91
CA VAL A 37 2.05 2.02 12.98
C VAL A 37 1.59 2.27 11.54
N PRO A 38 0.75 1.42 10.91
CA PRO A 38 0.26 1.67 9.56
C PRO A 38 -0.65 2.91 9.47
N LYS A 39 -1.43 3.21 10.52
CA LYS A 39 -2.27 4.41 10.55
C LYS A 39 -1.42 5.69 10.42
N SER A 40 -0.41 5.84 11.27
CA SER A 40 0.45 7.04 11.26
C SER A 40 1.31 7.16 10.00
N PHE A 41 1.62 6.05 9.32
CA PHE A 41 2.29 6.06 8.02
C PHE A 41 1.42 6.75 6.97
N PHE A 42 0.17 6.29 6.81
CA PHE A 42 -0.74 6.86 5.82
C PHE A 42 -1.26 8.25 6.20
N GLU A 43 -1.48 8.53 7.49
CA GLU A 43 -1.85 9.89 7.93
C GLU A 43 -0.76 10.92 7.65
N ASP A 44 0.53 10.56 7.81
CA ASP A 44 1.66 11.43 7.41
C ASP A 44 1.65 11.66 5.89
N ALA A 45 1.44 10.60 5.09
CA ALA A 45 1.37 10.74 3.63
C ALA A 45 0.19 11.62 3.19
N TYR A 46 -1.00 11.43 3.76
CA TYR A 46 -2.22 12.19 3.43
C TYR A 46 -2.17 13.65 3.89
N THR A 47 -1.42 13.95 4.96
CA THR A 47 -1.27 15.31 5.48
C THR A 47 -0.11 16.07 4.82
N GLY A 48 0.75 15.36 4.08
CA GLY A 48 1.77 15.94 3.21
C GLY A 48 1.20 16.67 1.99
N GLY A 49 2.09 17.36 1.27
CA GLY A 49 1.75 17.97 -0.02
C GLY A 49 1.54 16.93 -1.13
N PRO A 50 0.88 17.29 -2.25
CA PRO A 50 0.53 16.32 -3.30
C PRO A 50 1.74 15.66 -3.96
N PHE A 51 2.87 16.37 -4.10
CA PHE A 51 4.10 15.80 -4.66
C PHE A 51 4.79 14.84 -3.69
N GLU A 52 4.83 15.19 -2.40
CA GLU A 52 5.33 14.27 -1.37
C GLU A 52 4.45 13.02 -1.28
N PHE A 53 3.12 13.16 -1.37
CA PHE A 53 2.20 12.03 -1.40
C PHE A 53 2.48 11.07 -2.57
N LEU A 54 2.75 11.59 -3.78
CA LEU A 54 3.14 10.75 -4.93
C LEU A 54 4.50 10.07 -4.73
N THR A 55 5.49 10.76 -4.14
CA THR A 55 6.77 10.13 -3.81
C THR A 55 6.63 9.07 -2.72
N ALA A 56 5.78 9.31 -1.72
CA ALA A 56 5.52 8.41 -0.60
C ALA A 56 4.78 7.15 -1.06
N VAL A 57 3.60 7.33 -1.65
CA VAL A 57 2.69 6.22 -1.97
C VAL A 57 3.04 5.62 -3.32
N SER A 58 2.99 6.41 -4.40
CA SER A 58 3.16 5.82 -5.74
C SER A 58 4.59 5.33 -5.99
N PHE A 59 5.62 6.11 -5.66
CA PHE A 59 7.01 5.69 -5.88
C PHE A 59 7.52 4.75 -4.78
N SER A 60 7.53 5.18 -3.52
CA SER A 60 8.19 4.41 -2.47
C SER A 60 7.40 3.15 -2.11
N PHE A 61 6.09 3.28 -1.85
CA PHE A 61 5.25 2.16 -1.42
C PHE A 61 4.83 1.25 -2.60
N GLU A 62 4.23 1.79 -3.65
CA GLU A 62 3.64 1.01 -4.75
C GLU A 62 4.65 0.57 -5.83
N TYR A 63 5.86 1.12 -5.88
CA TYR A 63 6.91 0.69 -6.81
C TYR A 63 8.10 0.03 -6.12
N VAL A 64 8.79 0.74 -5.22
CA VAL A 64 10.04 0.23 -4.60
C VAL A 64 9.76 -0.91 -3.62
N LEU A 65 8.77 -0.75 -2.75
CA LEU A 65 8.52 -1.67 -1.63
C LEU A 65 7.36 -2.65 -1.87
N THR A 66 6.55 -2.45 -2.92
CA THR A 66 5.28 -3.18 -3.12
C THR A 66 5.42 -4.70 -3.04
N ASN A 67 6.49 -5.26 -3.61
CA ASN A 67 6.70 -6.71 -3.61
C ASN A 67 6.97 -7.28 -2.22
N LEU A 68 7.52 -6.49 -1.29
CA LEU A 68 7.75 -6.89 0.10
C LEU A 68 6.45 -7.00 0.88
N LEU A 69 5.37 -6.38 0.41
CA LEU A 69 4.03 -6.52 0.97
C LEU A 69 3.21 -7.56 0.18
N PHE A 70 3.10 -7.39 -1.14
CA PHE A 70 2.20 -8.16 -1.97
C PHE A 70 2.58 -9.64 -2.03
N VAL A 71 3.85 -9.95 -2.31
CA VAL A 71 4.29 -11.34 -2.52
C VAL A 71 4.14 -12.19 -1.26
N PRO A 72 4.56 -11.75 -0.05
CA PRO A 72 4.41 -12.56 1.15
C PRO A 72 2.96 -12.94 1.47
N PHE A 73 2.01 -12.01 1.37
CA PHE A 73 0.60 -12.31 1.65
C PHE A 73 -0.02 -13.21 0.57
N MET A 74 0.16 -12.88 -0.72
CA MET A 74 -0.50 -13.63 -1.80
C MET A 74 0.11 -15.03 -1.99
N SER A 75 1.44 -15.15 -1.92
CA SER A 75 2.10 -16.45 -1.98
C SER A 75 1.89 -17.25 -0.69
N GLY A 76 1.86 -16.60 0.48
CA GLY A 76 1.52 -17.23 1.75
C GLY A 76 0.13 -17.87 1.70
N ALA A 77 -0.87 -17.17 1.16
CA ALA A 77 -2.21 -17.70 0.94
C ALA A 77 -2.18 -18.95 0.05
N ALA A 78 -1.46 -18.90 -1.08
CA ALA A 78 -1.32 -20.04 -1.99
C ALA A 78 -0.69 -21.28 -1.31
N HIS A 79 0.36 -21.09 -0.51
CA HIS A 79 1.05 -22.19 0.19
C HIS A 79 0.23 -22.77 1.37
N ASN A 80 -0.84 -22.09 1.81
CA ASN A 80 -1.66 -22.51 2.94
C ASN A 80 -3.12 -22.83 2.56
N GLY A 81 -3.42 -22.91 1.26
CA GLY A 81 -4.76 -23.29 0.78
C GLY A 81 -5.85 -22.22 0.97
N ASP A 82 -5.48 -20.95 1.20
CA ASP A 82 -6.43 -19.84 1.21
C ASP A 82 -6.76 -19.41 -0.22
N MET A 83 -7.83 -20.03 -0.73
CA MET A 83 -8.32 -19.78 -2.09
C MET A 83 -8.95 -18.40 -2.26
N SER A 84 -9.44 -17.75 -1.19
CA SER A 84 -10.08 -16.43 -1.32
C SER A 84 -9.02 -15.35 -1.51
N THR A 85 -7.99 -15.35 -0.68
CA THR A 85 -6.92 -14.34 -0.71
C THR A 85 -6.06 -14.50 -1.95
N VAL A 86 -5.71 -15.74 -2.35
CA VAL A 86 -4.92 -15.96 -3.57
C VAL A 86 -5.67 -15.50 -4.83
N THR A 87 -6.99 -15.69 -4.89
CA THR A 87 -7.82 -15.24 -6.02
C THR A 87 -7.87 -13.71 -6.10
N PHE A 88 -7.95 -13.03 -4.95
CA PHE A 88 -7.79 -11.58 -4.90
C PHE A 88 -6.42 -11.15 -5.45
N GLY A 89 -5.34 -11.78 -5.00
CA GLY A 89 -3.98 -11.48 -5.47
C GLY A 89 -3.82 -11.59 -6.99
N PHE A 90 -4.31 -12.68 -7.59
CA PHE A 90 -4.33 -12.81 -9.06
C PHE A 90 -5.16 -11.73 -9.74
N SER A 91 -6.31 -11.37 -9.17
CA SER A 91 -7.16 -10.31 -9.74
C SER A 91 -6.54 -8.93 -9.63
N ALA A 92 -5.76 -8.65 -8.59
CA ALA A 92 -5.16 -7.34 -8.34
C ALA A 92 -3.88 -7.11 -9.16
N GLN A 93 -3.22 -8.16 -9.64
CA GLN A 93 -1.91 -8.07 -10.30
C GLN A 93 -1.87 -7.10 -11.49
N SER A 94 -2.93 -7.04 -12.29
CA SER A 94 -3.00 -6.11 -13.43
C SER A 94 -3.34 -4.67 -13.01
N ASP A 95 -3.85 -4.46 -11.80
CA ASP A 95 -3.99 -3.14 -11.18
C ASP A 95 -2.63 -2.68 -10.67
N GLU A 96 -1.93 -3.54 -9.93
CA GLU A 96 -0.59 -3.24 -9.40
C GLU A 96 0.43 -2.92 -10.50
N SER A 97 0.34 -3.57 -11.67
CA SER A 97 1.23 -3.21 -12.79
C SER A 97 1.04 -1.77 -13.27
N ARG A 98 -0.18 -1.23 -13.19
CA ARG A 98 -0.47 0.17 -13.53
C ARG A 98 0.02 1.11 -12.43
N HIS A 99 -0.13 0.73 -11.16
CA HIS A 99 0.32 1.55 -10.03
C HIS A 99 1.85 1.63 -9.97
N MET A 100 2.55 0.52 -10.20
CA MET A 100 4.00 0.49 -10.36
C MET A 100 4.46 1.41 -11.50
N THR A 101 3.78 1.38 -12.65
CA THR A 101 4.09 2.25 -13.79
C THR A 101 3.88 3.72 -13.43
N LEU A 102 2.79 4.06 -12.72
CA LEU A 102 2.56 5.41 -12.22
C LEU A 102 3.69 5.87 -11.29
N GLY A 103 4.10 5.03 -10.34
CA GLY A 103 5.17 5.35 -9.38
C GLY A 103 6.48 5.73 -10.05
N ILE A 104 6.93 4.94 -11.02
CA ILE A 104 8.19 5.21 -11.72
C ILE A 104 8.11 6.39 -12.68
N GLU A 105 6.96 6.65 -13.31
CA GLU A 105 6.82 7.78 -14.23
C GLU A 105 6.66 9.10 -13.48
N CYS A 106 5.96 9.13 -12.34
CA CYS A 106 5.84 10.33 -11.51
C CYS A 106 7.18 10.80 -10.96
N ILE A 107 8.05 9.90 -10.49
CA ILE A 107 9.35 10.29 -9.94
C ILE A 107 10.28 10.85 -11.04
N LYS A 108 10.33 10.20 -12.22
CA LYS A 108 11.11 10.68 -13.36
C LYS A 108 10.63 12.05 -13.81
N PHE A 109 9.30 12.20 -13.95
CA PHE A 109 8.69 13.47 -14.30
C PHE A 109 9.14 14.60 -13.36
N MET A 110 9.00 14.41 -12.05
CA MET A 110 9.39 15.43 -11.06
C MET A 110 10.89 15.78 -11.12
N LEU A 111 11.75 14.78 -11.30
CA LEU A 111 13.20 14.97 -11.39
C LEU A 111 13.64 15.69 -12.67
N GLU A 112 12.88 15.55 -13.76
CA GLU A 112 13.19 16.18 -15.06
C GLU A 112 12.60 17.59 -15.22
N GLN A 113 11.64 18.00 -14.38
CA GLN A 113 11.02 19.33 -14.50
C GLN A 113 11.93 20.48 -14.07
N ASP A 114 12.70 20.31 -13.00
CA ASP A 114 13.55 21.36 -12.43
C ASP A 114 14.70 20.73 -11.62
N PRO A 115 15.98 21.13 -11.83
CA PRO A 115 17.09 20.61 -11.03
C PRO A 115 16.96 20.87 -9.52
N ASP A 116 16.24 21.92 -9.09
CA ASP A 116 16.00 22.21 -7.68
C ASP A 116 15.05 21.18 -7.03
N ASN A 117 14.32 20.39 -7.82
CA ASN A 117 13.50 19.29 -7.31
C ASN A 117 14.35 18.12 -6.79
N VAL A 118 15.55 17.91 -7.34
CA VAL A 118 16.42 16.76 -6.99
C VAL A 118 16.69 16.66 -5.49
N PRO A 119 17.18 17.70 -4.79
CA PRO A 119 17.40 17.62 -3.34
C PRO A 119 16.09 17.44 -2.54
N ILE A 120 14.97 18.00 -3.01
CA ILE A 120 13.66 17.85 -2.35
C ILE A 120 13.18 16.40 -2.43
N VAL A 121 13.19 15.84 -3.65
CA VAL A 121 12.78 14.47 -3.92
C VAL A 121 13.70 13.48 -3.21
N GLN A 122 15.02 13.72 -3.17
CA GLN A 122 15.93 12.88 -2.39
C GLN A 122 15.56 12.85 -0.90
N GLY A 123 15.26 14.00 -0.31
CA GLY A 123 14.81 14.08 1.09
C GLY A 123 13.52 13.28 1.34
N TRP A 124 12.60 13.27 0.39
CA TRP A 124 11.40 12.42 0.47
C TRP A 124 11.71 10.93 0.29
N ILE A 125 12.59 10.56 -0.64
CA ILE A 125 13.01 9.15 -0.81
C ILE A 125 13.62 8.63 0.48
N ASP A 126 14.51 9.39 1.11
CA ASP A 126 15.16 9.01 2.36
C ASP A 126 14.12 8.82 3.48
N LYS A 127 13.18 9.77 3.62
CA LYS A 127 12.08 9.70 4.60
C LYS A 127 11.22 8.46 4.38
N TRP A 128 10.72 8.25 3.17
CA TRP A 128 9.72 7.24 2.85
C TRP A 128 10.28 5.84 2.62
N PHE A 129 11.59 5.71 2.41
CA PHE A 129 12.28 4.44 2.54
C PHE A 129 12.35 3.97 4.00
N TRP A 130 12.50 4.90 4.94
CA TRP A 130 12.71 4.57 6.36
C TRP A 130 11.42 4.41 7.17
N ARG A 131 10.36 5.14 6.81
CA ARG A 131 9.05 5.07 7.46
C ARG A 131 8.37 3.72 7.30
#